data_AF-A0A952J0R7-F1
#
_entry.id   AF-A0A952J0R7-F1
#
_cell.length_a   1.000
_cell.length_b   1.000
_cell.length_c   1.000
_cell.angle_alpha   90.00
_cell.angle_beta   90.00
_cell.angle_gamma   90.00
#
_symmetry.space_group_name_H-M   'P 1'
#
loop_
_entity.id
_entity.type
_entity.pdbx_description
1 polymer ?
#
loop_
_entity_poly.entity_id
_entity_poly.type
_entity_poly.pdbx_seq_one_letter_code
_entity_poly.pdbx_strand_id
1 'polypeptide(L)'
;MAKLKNIVKQLSEADYKSIYDSLIESNAEKSAHLLKALRERQLADSKIMVELEVNANAYYTLRSRLNIRIEEHLIQQMESPRTDILRKVANLNEVLFTKKRTITITTLKKLEKELLDYDLANELTIIYKSLKKLHINSPEHFQYSQLYNRHIAYMLAVDKAEDLLAEYFRKYGIYFLSNDETEKLGLTLLMKEIQNVARIYESHRLYVYQSCMLVFHRLFVEPDDNLHLDGESIEDIFKHVQRIFDTYNLDPLYYHLNLVFEFLKLEYYNHYGVIHQVEKSFEEVNDAATNLLINYPFYTFGTRFLITKLERHLRLATEKEMHAENEGLFEDIEPDPLDVTRHTIHVIYRALGSYYSGRYEEAAKLINGLLNDVSLKRFPFVQMEVKAVLALQYCMLKDFELFNQLTNSIQRQIRLFGKDECENVLYFLKMLKIATSEAKREKARKINQLIPKYKAAKVTYFSPTSFIRMDKEFVDNLTAIDSPEA
;
A
#
# COMPACT_ATOMS: atom_id res chain seq x y z
N MET A 1 12.25 -14.82 1.00
CA MET A 1 12.55 -16.25 1.29
C MET A 1 11.48 -17.02 2.08
N ALA A 2 10.64 -16.38 2.92
CA ALA A 2 9.60 -17.04 3.73
C ALA A 2 8.27 -17.38 2.98
N LYS A 3 8.05 -16.78 1.80
CA LYS A 3 6.78 -16.81 1.04
C LYS A 3 6.31 -18.22 0.67
N LEU A 4 7.17 -19.03 0.05
CA LEU A 4 6.81 -20.40 -0.36
C LEU A 4 6.51 -21.30 0.84
N LYS A 5 7.28 -21.19 1.93
CA LYS A 5 7.07 -22.01 3.14
C LYS A 5 5.73 -21.69 3.80
N ASN A 6 5.31 -20.43 3.77
CA ASN A 6 4.01 -20.00 4.27
C ASN A 6 2.87 -20.48 3.36
N ILE A 7 3.02 -20.33 2.03
CA ILE A 7 2.05 -20.84 1.04
C ILE A 7 1.84 -22.35 1.21
N VAL A 8 2.93 -23.13 1.28
CA VAL A 8 2.87 -24.59 1.44
C VAL A 8 2.17 -25.01 2.74
N LYS A 9 2.32 -24.23 3.81
CA LYS A 9 1.60 -24.47 5.08
C LYS A 9 0.11 -24.15 5.01
N GLN A 10 -0.28 -23.19 4.16
CA GLN A 10 -1.67 -22.75 4.01
C GLN A 10 -2.47 -23.60 3.02
N LEU A 11 -1.82 -24.45 2.20
CA LEU A 11 -2.51 -25.39 1.31
C LEU A 11 -3.44 -26.32 2.12
N SER A 12 -4.62 -26.64 1.61
CA SER A 12 -5.45 -27.67 2.24
C SER A 12 -4.78 -29.05 2.14
N GLU A 13 -5.18 -30.02 2.96
CA GLU A 13 -4.68 -31.40 2.86
C GLU A 13 -4.98 -32.03 1.48
N ALA A 14 -6.10 -31.64 0.87
CA ALA A 14 -6.48 -32.11 -0.47
C ALA A 14 -5.54 -31.54 -1.55
N ASP A 15 -5.26 -30.23 -1.51
CA ASP A 15 -4.39 -29.55 -2.49
C ASP A 15 -2.94 -30.01 -2.34
N TYR A 16 -2.45 -30.11 -1.11
CA TYR A 16 -1.12 -30.64 -0.83
C TYR A 16 -0.92 -32.02 -1.45
N LYS A 17 -1.86 -32.93 -1.21
CA LYS A 17 -1.80 -34.29 -1.74
C LYS A 17 -1.88 -34.31 -3.26
N SER A 18 -2.78 -33.51 -3.86
CA SER A 18 -2.92 -33.42 -5.31
C SER A 18 -1.64 -32.90 -5.99
N ILE A 19 -0.99 -31.89 -5.42
CA ILE A 19 0.26 -31.34 -5.95
C ILE A 19 1.39 -32.35 -5.78
N TYR A 20 1.48 -33.00 -4.62
CA TYR A 20 2.50 -34.01 -4.34
C TYR A 20 2.39 -35.19 -5.32
N ASP A 21 1.19 -35.75 -5.50
CA ASP A 21 0.94 -36.88 -6.39
C ASP A 21 1.25 -36.50 -7.86
N SER A 22 0.84 -35.30 -8.31
CA SER A 22 1.18 -34.77 -9.64
C SER A 22 2.69 -34.61 -9.88
N LEU A 23 3.44 -34.21 -8.86
CA LEU A 23 4.90 -34.09 -8.95
C LEU A 23 5.57 -35.46 -9.05
N ILE A 24 5.07 -36.47 -8.34
CA ILE A 24 5.55 -37.85 -8.44
C ILE A 24 5.24 -38.44 -9.82
N GLU A 25 4.01 -38.29 -10.31
CA GLU A 25 3.59 -38.80 -11.63
C GLU A 25 4.37 -38.15 -12.79
N SER A 26 4.81 -36.91 -12.63
CA SER A 26 5.62 -36.19 -13.63
C SER A 26 7.13 -36.43 -13.52
N ASN A 27 7.57 -37.44 -12.74
CA ASN A 27 8.98 -37.75 -12.45
C ASN A 27 9.76 -36.57 -11.81
N ALA A 28 9.07 -35.67 -11.11
CA ALA A 28 9.66 -34.52 -10.41
C ALA A 28 9.89 -34.83 -8.92
N GLU A 29 10.48 -35.99 -8.61
CA GLU A 29 10.64 -36.52 -7.24
C GLU A 29 11.34 -35.54 -6.30
N LYS A 30 12.40 -34.85 -6.76
CA LYS A 30 13.12 -33.85 -5.95
C LYS A 30 12.24 -32.66 -5.55
N SER A 31 11.30 -32.25 -6.41
CA SER A 31 10.33 -31.20 -6.11
C SER A 31 9.24 -31.67 -5.15
N ALA A 32 8.80 -32.93 -5.28
CA ALA A 32 7.84 -33.55 -4.35
C ALA A 32 8.44 -33.68 -2.94
N HIS A 33 9.69 -34.11 -2.84
CA HIS A 33 10.41 -34.20 -1.58
C HIS A 33 10.67 -32.82 -0.97
N LEU A 34 10.95 -31.80 -1.78
CA LEU A 34 11.04 -30.41 -1.31
C LEU A 34 9.70 -29.91 -0.73
N LEU A 35 8.59 -30.17 -1.42
CA LEU A 35 7.23 -29.81 -0.95
C LEU A 35 6.92 -30.48 0.40
N LYS A 36 7.21 -31.77 0.51
CA LYS A 36 7.03 -32.55 1.75
C LYS A 36 7.90 -32.04 2.89
N ALA A 37 9.18 -31.76 2.60
CA ALA A 37 10.10 -31.20 3.58
C ALA A 37 9.60 -29.86 4.11
N LEU A 38 9.11 -28.97 3.23
CA LEU A 38 8.58 -27.65 3.62
C LEU A 38 7.27 -27.72 4.43
N ARG A 39 6.43 -28.72 4.17
CA ARG A 39 5.14 -28.98 4.87
C ARG A 39 5.33 -29.61 6.24
N GLU A 40 6.03 -30.74 6.29
CA GLU A 40 6.04 -31.64 7.46
C GLU A 40 7.20 -31.35 8.42
N ARG A 41 8.31 -30.78 7.93
CA ARG A 41 9.53 -30.63 8.73
C ARG A 41 9.98 -29.17 8.70
N GLN A 42 10.06 -28.52 9.86
CA GLN A 42 10.62 -27.17 9.94
C GLN A 42 12.15 -27.16 9.79
N LEU A 43 12.68 -27.81 8.75
CA LEU A 43 14.10 -27.82 8.45
C LEU A 43 14.53 -26.46 7.88
N ALA A 44 15.78 -26.10 8.15
CA ALA A 44 16.45 -24.97 7.51
C ALA A 44 16.83 -25.37 6.08
N ASP A 45 16.79 -24.41 5.15
CA ASP A 45 17.10 -24.62 3.72
C ASP A 45 18.44 -25.35 3.51
N SER A 46 19.45 -25.06 4.34
CA SER A 46 20.76 -25.74 4.30
C SER A 46 20.69 -27.24 4.59
N LYS A 47 19.77 -27.69 5.46
CA LYS A 47 19.56 -29.13 5.74
C LYS A 47 18.77 -29.80 4.63
N ILE A 48 17.78 -29.11 4.07
CA ILE A 48 16.97 -29.61 2.95
C ILE A 48 17.85 -29.81 1.71
N MET A 49 18.78 -28.90 1.45
CA MET A 49 19.75 -29.01 0.35
C MET A 49 20.65 -30.24 0.46
N VAL A 50 21.07 -30.59 1.68
CA VAL A 50 21.86 -31.78 1.96
C VAL A 50 21.04 -33.06 1.76
N GLU A 51 19.79 -33.10 2.25
CA GLU A 51 18.90 -34.26 2.06
C GLU A 51 18.51 -34.49 0.59
N LEU A 52 18.38 -33.43 -0.21
CA LEU A 52 18.03 -33.51 -1.63
C LEU A 52 19.24 -33.72 -2.56
N GLU A 53 20.45 -33.71 -2.00
CA GLU A 53 21.73 -33.76 -2.71
C GLU A 53 21.81 -32.72 -3.85
N VAL A 54 21.52 -31.45 -3.53
CA VAL A 54 21.52 -30.35 -4.51
C VAL A 54 22.39 -29.18 -4.06
N ASN A 55 23.04 -28.53 -5.02
CA ASN A 55 23.76 -27.27 -4.78
C ASN A 55 22.79 -26.08 -4.69
N ALA A 56 23.29 -24.92 -4.26
CA ALA A 56 22.47 -23.72 -4.05
C ALA A 56 21.68 -23.30 -5.31
N ASN A 57 22.32 -23.30 -6.48
CA ASN A 57 21.69 -22.89 -7.73
C ASN A 57 20.57 -23.86 -8.16
N ALA A 58 20.78 -25.16 -8.01
CA ALA A 58 19.78 -26.19 -8.27
C ALA A 58 18.61 -26.10 -7.28
N TYR A 59 18.89 -25.82 -6.01
CA TYR A 59 17.87 -25.63 -4.98
C TYR A 59 16.96 -24.42 -5.28
N TYR A 60 17.53 -23.26 -5.62
CA TYR A 60 16.73 -22.09 -5.99
C TYR A 60 15.88 -22.32 -7.25
N THR A 61 16.43 -23.06 -8.22
CA THR A 61 15.70 -23.44 -9.43
C THR A 61 14.53 -24.38 -9.12
N LEU A 62 14.74 -25.39 -8.28
CA LEU A 62 13.68 -26.28 -7.80
C LEU A 62 12.60 -25.51 -7.03
N ARG A 63 13.00 -24.55 -6.20
CA ARG A 63 12.09 -23.72 -5.41
C ARG A 63 11.21 -22.83 -6.28
N SER A 64 11.80 -22.18 -7.28
CA SER A 64 11.07 -21.37 -8.26
C SER A 64 10.07 -22.22 -9.06
N ARG A 65 10.49 -23.37 -9.58
CA ARG A 65 9.61 -24.30 -10.31
C ARG A 65 8.48 -24.85 -9.44
N LEU A 66 8.76 -25.16 -8.18
CA LEU A 66 7.75 -25.60 -7.22
C LEU A 66 6.73 -24.50 -6.93
N ASN A 67 7.17 -23.25 -6.76
CA ASN A 67 6.28 -22.11 -6.56
C ASN A 67 5.35 -21.91 -7.77
N ILE A 68 5.90 -21.94 -8.99
CA ILE A 68 5.11 -21.85 -10.23
C ILE A 68 4.09 -22.98 -10.31
N ARG A 69 4.47 -24.23 -10.01
CA ARG A 69 3.55 -25.38 -10.01
C ARG A 69 2.43 -25.26 -8.98
N ILE A 70 2.73 -24.72 -7.79
CA ILE A 70 1.71 -24.47 -6.77
C ILE A 70 0.78 -23.35 -7.23
N GLU A 71 1.31 -22.26 -7.79
CA GLU A 71 0.52 -21.17 -8.36
C GLU A 71 -0.36 -21.66 -9.51
N GLU A 72 0.18 -22.45 -10.44
CA GLU A 72 -0.57 -23.09 -11.53
C GLU A 72 -1.67 -24.01 -10.99
N HIS A 73 -1.39 -24.82 -9.97
CA HIS A 73 -2.41 -25.70 -9.38
C HIS A 73 -3.50 -24.91 -8.66
N LEU A 74 -3.14 -23.85 -7.94
CA LEU A 74 -4.10 -22.95 -7.31
C LEU A 74 -4.93 -22.21 -8.38
N ILE A 75 -4.33 -21.80 -9.49
CA ILE A 75 -5.03 -21.20 -10.64
C ILE A 75 -5.95 -22.23 -11.33
N GLN A 76 -5.54 -23.49 -11.42
CA GLN A 76 -6.36 -24.59 -11.97
C GLN A 76 -7.50 -24.98 -11.03
N GLN A 77 -7.30 -24.96 -9.72
CA GLN A 77 -8.38 -25.07 -8.74
C GLN A 77 -9.31 -23.84 -8.78
N MET A 78 -8.76 -22.68 -9.18
CA MET A 78 -9.53 -21.49 -9.57
C MET A 78 -10.21 -21.62 -10.95
N GLU A 79 -10.03 -22.70 -11.72
CA GLU A 79 -10.99 -23.14 -12.76
C GLU A 79 -12.28 -23.63 -12.07
N SER A 80 -12.88 -22.70 -11.35
CA SER A 80 -14.04 -22.87 -10.50
C SER A 80 -15.30 -22.87 -11.37
N PRO A 81 -16.46 -23.24 -10.79
CA PRO A 81 -17.77 -23.01 -11.41
C PRO A 81 -17.94 -21.62 -12.04
N ARG A 82 -17.24 -20.59 -11.53
CA ARG A 82 -17.16 -19.25 -12.11
C ARG A 82 -16.59 -19.26 -13.52
N THR A 83 -15.46 -19.92 -13.77
CA THR A 83 -14.81 -19.99 -15.10
C THR A 83 -15.71 -20.69 -16.12
N ASP A 84 -16.41 -21.73 -15.68
CA ASP A 84 -17.44 -22.40 -16.50
C ASP A 84 -18.62 -21.47 -16.82
N ILE A 85 -19.10 -20.69 -15.85
CA ILE A 85 -20.15 -19.69 -16.07
C ILE A 85 -19.67 -18.62 -17.06
N LEU A 86 -18.47 -18.07 -16.87
CA LEU A 86 -17.88 -17.07 -17.77
C LEU A 86 -17.74 -17.62 -19.20
N ARG A 87 -17.29 -18.87 -19.37
CA ARG A 87 -17.20 -19.53 -20.67
C ARG A 87 -18.57 -19.70 -21.32
N LYS A 88 -19.61 -20.06 -20.56
CA LYS A 88 -20.99 -20.13 -21.05
C LYS A 88 -21.51 -18.77 -21.50
N VAL A 89 -21.21 -17.69 -20.75
CA VAL A 89 -21.58 -16.31 -21.12
C VAL A 89 -20.82 -15.86 -22.37
N ALA A 90 -19.52 -16.17 -22.48
CA ALA A 90 -18.73 -15.83 -23.67
C ALA A 90 -19.28 -16.51 -24.94
N ASN A 91 -19.73 -17.77 -24.82
CA ASN A 91 -20.33 -18.53 -25.92
C ASN A 91 -21.81 -18.22 -26.15
N LEU A 92 -22.37 -17.21 -25.47
CA LEU A 92 -23.80 -16.91 -25.54
C LEU A 92 -24.29 -16.59 -26.97
N ASN A 93 -23.47 -15.88 -27.76
CA ASN A 93 -23.81 -15.57 -29.14
C ASN A 93 -24.06 -16.84 -29.95
N GLU A 94 -23.23 -17.86 -29.81
CA GLU A 94 -23.41 -19.13 -30.50
C GLU A 94 -24.72 -19.82 -30.08
N VAL A 95 -25.05 -19.80 -28.78
CA VAL A 95 -26.32 -20.35 -28.26
C VAL A 95 -27.53 -19.58 -28.82
N LEU A 96 -27.44 -18.25 -28.93
CA LEU A 96 -28.51 -17.40 -29.47
C LEU A 96 -28.80 -17.70 -30.95
N PHE A 97 -27.78 -18.04 -31.74
CA PHE A 97 -27.93 -18.31 -33.18
C PHE A 97 -28.18 -19.79 -33.53
N THR A 98 -27.78 -20.74 -32.68
CA THR A 98 -27.83 -22.18 -32.99
C THR A 98 -28.95 -22.96 -32.29
N LYS A 99 -29.51 -22.45 -31.18
CA LYS A 99 -30.51 -23.18 -30.38
C LYS A 99 -31.93 -22.62 -30.57
N LYS A 100 -32.93 -23.46 -30.29
CA LYS A 100 -34.34 -23.05 -30.31
C LYS A 100 -34.64 -22.03 -29.21
N ARG A 101 -35.47 -21.03 -29.50
CA ARG A 101 -35.84 -19.92 -28.59
C ARG A 101 -36.18 -20.36 -27.17
N THR A 102 -36.99 -21.40 -26.99
CA THR A 102 -37.36 -21.90 -25.65
C THR A 102 -36.15 -22.39 -24.86
N ILE A 103 -35.26 -23.16 -25.50
CA ILE A 103 -34.02 -23.67 -24.88
C ILE A 103 -33.13 -22.50 -24.51
N THR A 104 -32.98 -21.52 -25.41
CA THR A 104 -32.17 -20.32 -25.19
C THR A 104 -32.66 -19.51 -23.98
N ILE A 105 -33.97 -19.29 -23.85
CA ILE A 105 -34.55 -18.58 -22.70
C ILE A 105 -34.30 -19.35 -21.40
N THR A 106 -34.51 -20.67 -21.39
CA THR A 106 -34.25 -21.50 -20.21
C THR A 106 -32.78 -21.45 -19.79
N THR A 107 -31.85 -21.53 -20.75
CA THR A 107 -30.42 -21.40 -20.50
C THR A 107 -30.07 -20.02 -19.93
N LEU A 108 -30.61 -18.94 -20.50
CA LEU A 108 -30.36 -17.57 -20.03
C LEU A 108 -30.90 -17.34 -18.61
N LYS A 109 -32.10 -17.83 -18.28
CA LYS A 109 -32.66 -17.74 -16.91
C LYS A 109 -31.83 -18.54 -15.90
N LYS A 110 -31.28 -19.69 -16.33
CA LYS A 110 -30.35 -20.47 -15.49
C LYS A 110 -29.04 -19.70 -15.26
N LEU A 111 -28.46 -19.12 -16.31
CA LEU A 111 -27.26 -18.29 -16.21
C LEU A 111 -27.51 -17.02 -15.38
N GLU A 112 -28.66 -16.37 -15.50
CA GLU A 112 -29.04 -15.22 -14.67
C GLU A 112 -28.95 -15.56 -13.18
N LYS A 113 -29.54 -16.70 -12.77
CA LYS A 113 -29.48 -17.16 -11.38
C LYS A 113 -28.05 -17.46 -10.94
N GLU A 114 -27.29 -18.20 -11.76
CA GLU A 114 -25.89 -18.50 -11.47
C GLU A 114 -25.07 -17.20 -11.33
N LEU A 115 -25.23 -16.22 -12.22
CA LEU A 115 -24.51 -14.95 -12.15
C LEU A 115 -24.87 -14.12 -10.91
N LEU A 116 -26.13 -14.14 -10.47
CA LEU A 116 -26.55 -13.49 -9.23
C LEU A 116 -25.94 -14.19 -8.00
N ASP A 117 -25.91 -15.52 -7.99
CA ASP A 117 -25.35 -16.31 -6.89
C ASP A 117 -23.83 -16.09 -6.72
N TYR A 118 -23.10 -15.82 -7.82
CA TYR A 118 -21.66 -15.54 -7.82
C TYR A 118 -21.32 -14.03 -7.86
N ASP A 119 -22.31 -13.14 -7.74
CA ASP A 119 -22.17 -11.67 -7.85
C ASP A 119 -21.41 -11.17 -9.10
N LEU A 120 -21.62 -11.82 -10.24
CA LEU A 120 -20.98 -11.49 -11.53
C LEU A 120 -21.78 -10.42 -12.29
N ALA A 121 -21.73 -9.20 -11.76
CA ALA A 121 -22.52 -8.08 -12.26
C ALA A 121 -22.20 -7.72 -13.72
N ASN A 122 -20.94 -7.74 -14.15
CA ASN A 122 -20.55 -7.39 -15.53
C ASN A 122 -21.25 -8.27 -16.57
N GLU A 123 -21.20 -9.57 -16.36
CA GLU A 123 -21.75 -10.59 -17.23
C GLU A 123 -23.28 -10.60 -17.22
N LEU A 124 -23.91 -10.25 -16.09
CA LEU A 124 -25.36 -10.17 -15.95
C LEU A 124 -25.97 -9.16 -16.94
N THR A 125 -25.24 -8.09 -17.26
CA THR A 125 -25.62 -7.10 -18.28
C THR A 125 -25.89 -7.75 -19.64
N ILE A 126 -25.03 -8.71 -20.03
CA ILE A 126 -25.12 -9.41 -21.32
C ILE A 126 -26.37 -10.30 -21.35
N ILE A 127 -26.67 -10.95 -20.22
CA ILE A 127 -27.86 -11.78 -20.05
C ILE A 127 -29.13 -10.95 -20.14
N TYR A 128 -29.23 -9.83 -19.41
CA TYR A 128 -30.39 -8.94 -19.47
C TYR A 128 -30.60 -8.33 -20.86
N LYS A 129 -29.53 -7.92 -21.54
CA LYS A 129 -29.59 -7.45 -22.93
C LYS A 129 -30.16 -8.52 -23.86
N SER A 130 -29.77 -9.78 -23.67
CA SER A 130 -30.19 -10.90 -24.50
C SER A 130 -31.64 -11.33 -24.21
N LEU A 131 -32.02 -11.42 -22.94
CA LEU A 131 -33.41 -11.70 -22.52
C LEU A 131 -34.36 -10.61 -23.02
N LYS A 132 -33.99 -9.33 -22.88
CA LYS A 132 -34.76 -8.18 -23.42
C LYS A 132 -35.06 -8.34 -24.92
N LYS A 133 -34.06 -8.73 -25.73
CA LYS A 133 -34.21 -8.96 -27.17
C LYS A 133 -35.12 -10.16 -27.48
N LEU A 134 -34.91 -11.29 -26.80
CA LEU A 134 -35.71 -12.50 -27.02
C LEU A 134 -37.17 -12.33 -26.60
N HIS A 135 -37.45 -11.41 -25.68
CA HIS A 135 -38.79 -11.12 -25.21
C HIS A 135 -39.49 -9.96 -25.93
N ILE A 136 -38.94 -9.41 -27.02
CA ILE A 136 -39.45 -8.18 -27.70
C ILE A 136 -40.96 -8.17 -28.01
N ASN A 137 -41.53 -9.32 -28.35
CA ASN A 137 -42.97 -9.47 -28.66
C ASN A 137 -43.77 -10.09 -27.50
N SER A 138 -43.27 -10.00 -26.26
CA SER A 138 -43.91 -10.57 -25.07
C SER A 138 -44.01 -9.55 -23.94
N PRO A 139 -44.98 -9.69 -23.01
CA PRO A 139 -45.11 -8.80 -21.85
C PRO A 139 -43.83 -8.73 -20.98
N GLU A 140 -43.04 -9.81 -20.93
CA GLU A 140 -41.75 -9.86 -20.22
C GLU A 140 -40.70 -8.87 -20.78
N HIS A 141 -40.89 -8.31 -21.99
CA HIS A 141 -39.97 -7.32 -22.56
C HIS A 141 -39.75 -6.13 -21.63
N PHE A 142 -40.83 -5.59 -21.08
CA PHE A 142 -40.77 -4.38 -20.26
C PHE A 142 -39.98 -4.63 -18.98
N GLN A 143 -40.21 -5.77 -18.33
CA GLN A 143 -39.48 -6.19 -17.12
C GLN A 143 -37.98 -6.29 -17.38
N TYR A 144 -37.55 -7.03 -18.42
CA TYR A 144 -36.11 -7.15 -18.74
C TYR A 144 -35.51 -5.84 -19.26
N SER A 145 -36.32 -4.96 -19.86
CA SER A 145 -35.87 -3.61 -20.24
C SER A 145 -35.57 -2.76 -19.01
N GLN A 146 -36.41 -2.82 -17.97
CA GLN A 146 -36.18 -2.14 -16.70
C GLN A 146 -34.97 -2.73 -15.97
N LEU A 147 -34.85 -4.07 -15.87
CA LEU A 147 -33.70 -4.73 -15.26
C LEU A 147 -32.40 -4.36 -15.95
N TYR A 148 -32.37 -4.41 -17.29
CA TYR A 148 -31.20 -3.99 -18.07
C TYR A 148 -30.81 -2.53 -17.78
N ASN A 149 -31.77 -1.60 -17.83
CA ASN A 149 -31.48 -0.18 -17.61
C ASN A 149 -30.99 0.09 -16.17
N ARG A 150 -31.62 -0.53 -15.16
CA ARG A 150 -31.19 -0.42 -13.76
C ARG A 150 -29.78 -0.95 -13.57
N HIS A 151 -29.48 -2.09 -14.19
CA HIS A 151 -28.18 -2.74 -14.07
C HIS A 151 -27.06 -1.95 -14.76
N ILE A 152 -27.33 -1.37 -15.94
CA ILE A 152 -26.39 -0.44 -16.61
C ILE A 152 -26.11 0.77 -15.71
N ALA A 153 -27.14 1.35 -15.12
CA ALA A 153 -26.97 2.53 -14.28
C ALA A 153 -26.21 2.20 -12.98
N TYR A 154 -26.38 1.00 -12.44
CA TYR A 154 -25.57 0.46 -11.35
C TYR A 154 -24.11 0.29 -11.74
N MET A 155 -23.82 -0.34 -12.88
CA MET A 155 -22.44 -0.52 -13.35
C MET A 155 -21.72 0.82 -13.53
N LEU A 156 -22.38 1.81 -14.13
CA LEU A 156 -21.83 3.17 -14.25
C LEU A 156 -21.55 3.82 -12.89
N ALA A 157 -22.35 3.52 -11.87
CA ALA A 157 -22.10 4.02 -10.51
C ALA A 157 -20.90 3.34 -9.85
N VAL A 158 -20.71 2.03 -10.08
CA VAL A 158 -19.53 1.29 -9.60
C VAL A 158 -18.27 1.82 -10.28
N ASP A 159 -18.26 1.94 -11.60
CA ASP A 159 -17.12 2.49 -12.36
C ASP A 159 -16.76 3.89 -11.85
N LYS A 160 -17.78 4.75 -11.68
CA LYS A 160 -17.58 6.09 -11.12
C LYS A 160 -17.01 6.06 -9.70
N ALA A 161 -17.44 5.13 -8.86
CA ALA A 161 -16.91 5.01 -7.50
C ALA A 161 -15.43 4.57 -7.49
N GLU A 162 -15.02 3.69 -8.40
CA GLU A 162 -13.61 3.30 -8.58
C GLU A 162 -12.75 4.47 -9.04
N ASP A 163 -13.23 5.25 -10.02
CA ASP A 163 -12.56 6.47 -10.48
C ASP A 163 -12.39 7.50 -9.35
N LEU A 164 -13.44 7.73 -8.56
CA LEU A 164 -13.40 8.63 -7.41
C LEU A 164 -12.40 8.16 -6.34
N LEU A 165 -12.32 6.85 -6.10
CA LEU A 165 -11.39 6.24 -5.16
C LEU A 165 -9.94 6.49 -5.59
N ALA A 166 -9.63 6.22 -6.86
CA ALA A 166 -8.30 6.44 -7.43
C ALA A 166 -7.93 7.94 -7.41
N GLU A 167 -8.85 8.81 -7.80
CA GLU A 167 -8.64 10.26 -7.79
C GLU A 167 -8.40 10.78 -6.37
N TYR A 168 -9.18 10.28 -5.39
CA TYR A 168 -9.05 10.65 -3.99
C TYR A 168 -7.65 10.34 -3.46
N PHE A 169 -7.14 9.12 -3.64
CA PHE A 169 -5.82 8.75 -3.11
C PHE A 169 -4.67 9.44 -3.83
N ARG A 170 -4.81 9.71 -5.13
CA ARG A 170 -3.87 10.55 -5.87
C ARG A 170 -3.84 11.97 -5.30
N LYS A 171 -5.01 12.57 -5.05
CA LYS A 171 -5.13 13.91 -4.49
C LYS A 171 -4.65 13.97 -3.04
N TYR A 172 -4.86 12.91 -2.27
CA TYR A 172 -4.36 12.80 -0.90
C TYR A 172 -2.84 12.85 -0.87
N GLY A 173 -2.15 12.14 -1.77
CA GLY A 173 -0.70 12.24 -1.87
C GLY A 173 -0.20 13.68 -2.09
N ILE A 174 -0.91 14.45 -2.92
CA ILE A 174 -0.60 15.87 -3.17
C ILE A 174 -0.83 16.69 -1.89
N TYR A 175 -1.99 16.53 -1.26
CA TYR A 175 -2.33 17.19 0.01
C TYR A 175 -1.30 16.87 1.10
N PHE A 176 -0.89 15.61 1.22
CA PHE A 176 0.08 15.17 2.23
C PHE A 176 1.45 15.83 2.07
N LEU A 177 1.85 16.15 0.84
CA LEU A 177 3.11 16.87 0.56
C LEU A 177 2.97 18.40 0.57
N SER A 178 1.79 18.95 0.31
CA SER A 178 1.59 20.40 0.24
C SER A 178 1.03 21.01 1.53
N ASN A 179 0.22 20.26 2.27
CA ASN A 179 -0.73 20.73 3.28
C ASN A 179 -1.56 21.94 2.79
N ASP A 180 -1.92 21.94 1.50
CA ASP A 180 -2.72 23.00 0.90
C ASP A 180 -4.21 22.82 1.22
N GLU A 181 -4.84 23.86 1.77
CA GLU A 181 -6.26 23.87 2.12
C GLU A 181 -7.16 23.71 0.88
N THR A 182 -6.69 24.11 -0.31
CA THR A 182 -7.43 23.89 -1.56
C THR A 182 -7.51 22.40 -1.89
N GLU A 183 -6.41 21.66 -1.72
CA GLU A 183 -6.40 20.22 -1.91
C GLU A 183 -7.26 19.51 -0.85
N LYS A 184 -7.23 19.97 0.40
CA LYS A 184 -8.10 19.49 1.49
C LYS A 184 -9.59 19.66 1.18
N LEU A 185 -10.00 20.86 0.76
CA LEU A 185 -11.38 21.11 0.31
C LEU A 185 -11.73 20.15 -0.83
N GLY A 186 -10.80 19.95 -1.76
CA GLY A 186 -10.96 19.02 -2.86
C GLY A 186 -11.17 17.56 -2.43
N LEU A 187 -10.47 17.09 -1.41
CA LEU A 187 -10.68 15.76 -0.81
C LEU A 187 -12.06 15.64 -0.17
N THR A 188 -12.50 16.70 0.51
CA THR A 188 -13.83 16.79 1.13
C THR A 188 -14.95 16.72 0.09
N LEU A 189 -14.75 17.34 -1.08
CA LEU A 189 -15.70 17.28 -2.19
C LEU A 189 -15.79 15.87 -2.79
N LEU A 190 -14.64 15.21 -3.04
CA LEU A 190 -14.61 13.82 -3.51
C LEU A 190 -15.28 12.86 -2.53
N MET A 191 -15.08 13.07 -1.21
CA MET A 191 -15.78 12.31 -0.18
C MET A 191 -17.30 12.47 -0.28
N LYS A 192 -17.80 13.71 -0.39
CA LYS A 192 -19.23 13.97 -0.55
C LYS A 192 -19.77 13.34 -1.84
N GLU A 193 -18.97 13.36 -2.91
CA GLU A 193 -19.37 12.77 -4.18
C GLU A 193 -19.53 11.25 -4.11
N ILE A 194 -18.56 10.51 -3.53
CA ILE A 194 -18.71 9.05 -3.39
C ILE A 194 -19.90 8.68 -2.49
N GLN A 195 -20.15 9.45 -1.43
CA GLN A 195 -21.34 9.26 -0.59
C GLN A 195 -22.63 9.48 -1.37
N ASN A 196 -22.67 10.47 -2.27
CA ASN A 196 -23.82 10.70 -3.13
C ASN A 196 -24.02 9.54 -4.11
N VAL A 197 -22.95 9.02 -4.72
CA VAL A 197 -23.01 7.86 -5.63
C VAL A 197 -23.55 6.62 -4.90
N ALA A 198 -23.04 6.34 -3.70
CA ALA A 198 -23.45 5.20 -2.89
C ALA A 198 -24.90 5.31 -2.38
N ARG A 199 -25.43 6.52 -2.15
CA ARG A 199 -26.84 6.70 -1.75
C ARG A 199 -27.85 6.40 -2.85
N ILE A 200 -27.44 6.45 -4.12
CA ILE A 200 -28.36 6.21 -5.25
C ILE A 200 -28.68 4.71 -5.36
N TYR A 201 -27.76 3.83 -4.96
CA TYR A 201 -27.91 2.39 -5.07
C TYR A 201 -27.50 1.69 -3.77
N GLU A 202 -28.42 0.92 -3.18
CA GLU A 202 -28.09 -0.01 -2.11
C GLU A 202 -27.20 -1.13 -2.68
N SER A 203 -25.89 -0.99 -2.51
CA SER A 203 -24.89 -1.94 -2.98
C SER A 203 -23.79 -2.11 -1.96
N HIS A 204 -23.50 -3.36 -1.65
CA HIS A 204 -22.37 -3.73 -0.81
C HIS A 204 -21.02 -3.34 -1.44
N ARG A 205 -20.87 -3.39 -2.78
CA ARG A 205 -19.66 -2.89 -3.48
C ARG A 205 -19.45 -1.40 -3.25
N LEU A 206 -20.49 -0.59 -3.50
CA LEU A 206 -20.42 0.85 -3.32
C LEU A 206 -20.15 1.22 -1.86
N TYR A 207 -20.76 0.49 -0.92
CA TYR A 207 -20.50 0.66 0.51
C TYR A 207 -19.04 0.37 0.87
N VAL A 208 -18.45 -0.72 0.35
CA VAL A 208 -17.04 -1.07 0.59
C VAL A 208 -16.10 0.02 0.05
N TYR A 209 -16.30 0.49 -1.19
CA TYR A 209 -15.49 1.56 -1.78
C TYR A 209 -15.61 2.88 -1.02
N GLN A 210 -16.84 3.28 -0.67
CA GLN A 210 -17.07 4.44 0.18
C GLN A 210 -16.38 4.29 1.53
N SER A 211 -16.41 3.09 2.13
CA SER A 211 -15.81 2.82 3.44
C SER A 211 -14.30 2.96 3.42
N CYS A 212 -13.62 2.52 2.35
CA CYS A 212 -12.19 2.75 2.15
C CYS A 212 -11.84 4.24 2.24
N MET A 213 -12.57 5.08 1.50
CA MET A 213 -12.36 6.54 1.55
C MET A 213 -12.72 7.10 2.92
N LEU A 214 -13.87 6.71 3.48
CA LEU A 214 -14.44 7.29 4.69
C LEU A 214 -13.54 7.10 5.90
N VAL A 215 -13.08 5.88 6.12
CA VAL A 215 -12.15 5.58 7.21
C VAL A 215 -10.86 6.37 7.03
N PHE A 216 -10.26 6.32 5.84
CA PHE A 216 -9.01 7.03 5.58
C PHE A 216 -9.12 8.55 5.75
N HIS A 217 -10.22 9.15 5.29
CA HIS A 217 -10.47 10.59 5.39
C HIS A 217 -10.59 11.05 6.84
N ARG A 218 -11.32 10.30 7.67
CA ARG A 218 -11.46 10.58 9.10
C ARG A 218 -10.12 10.45 9.83
N LEU A 219 -9.26 9.51 9.44
CA LEU A 219 -7.96 9.34 10.09
C LEU A 219 -6.93 10.42 9.72
N PHE A 220 -6.96 10.94 8.49
CA PHE A 220 -5.83 11.73 7.96
C PHE A 220 -6.17 13.11 7.37
N VAL A 221 -7.44 13.46 7.17
CA VAL A 221 -7.84 14.72 6.54
C VAL A 221 -8.69 15.57 7.48
N GLU A 222 -9.72 14.96 8.06
CA GLU A 222 -10.60 15.57 9.05
C GLU A 222 -10.63 14.69 10.30
N PRO A 223 -9.54 14.68 11.11
CA PRO A 223 -9.53 14.00 12.40
C PRO A 223 -10.64 14.53 13.30
N ASP A 224 -11.24 13.63 14.08
CA ASP A 224 -12.54 13.72 14.78
C ASP A 224 -12.77 14.93 15.72
N ASP A 225 -11.87 15.90 15.79
CA ASP A 225 -12.04 17.13 16.58
C ASP A 225 -13.16 18.06 16.05
N ASN A 226 -13.76 17.77 14.88
CA ASN A 226 -14.67 18.70 14.17
C ASN A 226 -16.00 18.12 13.63
N LEU A 227 -16.45 16.91 13.97
CA LEU A 227 -17.74 16.42 13.47
C LEU A 227 -18.80 16.23 14.56
N HIS A 228 -19.78 17.12 14.48
CA HIS A 228 -21.15 16.83 14.86
C HIS A 228 -21.57 15.45 14.33
N LEU A 229 -22.00 14.61 15.28
CA LEU A 229 -22.64 13.31 15.14
C LEU A 229 -23.68 13.28 14.01
N ASP A 230 -23.35 12.66 12.89
CA ASP A 230 -24.30 12.06 11.93
C ASP A 230 -23.55 11.07 11.03
N GLY A 231 -23.33 9.84 11.52
CA GLY A 231 -22.72 8.76 10.74
C GLY A 231 -22.35 7.53 11.57
N GLU A 232 -22.15 6.40 10.89
CA GLU A 232 -21.65 5.14 11.48
C GLU A 232 -20.22 5.33 12.01
N SER A 233 -19.86 4.69 13.13
CA SER A 233 -18.51 4.73 13.69
C SER A 233 -17.51 3.94 12.83
N ILE A 234 -16.21 4.20 12.94
CA ILE A 234 -15.19 3.46 12.16
C ILE A 234 -15.22 1.95 12.50
N GLU A 235 -15.44 1.61 13.76
CA GLU A 235 -15.51 0.22 14.23
C GLU A 235 -16.75 -0.50 13.69
N ASP A 236 -17.89 0.20 13.60
CA ASP A 236 -19.11 -0.37 13.02
C ASP A 236 -18.98 -0.53 11.51
N ILE A 237 -18.31 0.41 10.81
CA ILE A 237 -17.92 0.25 9.40
C ILE A 237 -17.07 -1.02 9.22
N PHE A 238 -16.04 -1.23 10.06
CA PHE A 238 -15.21 -2.44 9.96
C PHE A 238 -16.01 -3.73 10.17
N LYS A 239 -16.95 -3.76 11.14
CA LYS A 239 -17.83 -4.91 11.34
C LYS A 239 -18.74 -5.15 10.14
N HIS A 240 -19.29 -4.08 9.55
CA HIS A 240 -20.19 -4.20 8.41
C HIS A 240 -19.45 -4.70 7.16
N VAL A 241 -18.28 -4.13 6.87
CA VAL A 241 -17.41 -4.60 5.78
C VAL A 241 -17.03 -6.07 5.98
N GLN A 242 -16.68 -6.48 7.20
CA GLN A 242 -16.37 -7.88 7.47
C GLN A 242 -17.56 -8.80 7.16
N ARG A 243 -18.79 -8.42 7.57
CA ARG A 243 -19.99 -9.19 7.22
C ARG A 243 -20.21 -9.30 5.71
N ILE A 244 -19.90 -8.25 4.95
CA ILE A 244 -19.95 -8.28 3.49
C ILE A 244 -18.93 -9.29 2.97
N PHE A 245 -17.68 -9.23 3.42
CA PHE A 245 -16.63 -10.16 2.97
C PHE A 245 -16.99 -11.62 3.30
N ASP A 246 -17.56 -11.86 4.49
CA ASP A 246 -17.99 -13.21 4.91
C ASP A 246 -19.19 -13.71 4.08
N THR A 247 -20.13 -12.82 3.73
CA THR A 247 -21.33 -13.15 2.94
C THR A 247 -20.98 -13.41 1.47
N TYR A 248 -20.06 -12.62 0.92
CA TYR A 248 -19.64 -12.68 -0.48
C TYR A 248 -18.21 -13.24 -0.61
N ASN A 249 -17.91 -14.29 0.15
CA ASN A 249 -16.56 -14.88 0.27
C ASN A 249 -16.02 -15.49 -1.04
N LEU A 250 -16.88 -15.67 -2.06
CA LEU A 250 -16.49 -16.13 -3.40
C LEU A 250 -16.12 -14.99 -4.35
N ASP A 251 -16.24 -13.73 -3.94
CA ASP A 251 -15.81 -12.58 -4.73
C ASP A 251 -14.31 -12.28 -4.50
N PRO A 252 -13.45 -12.45 -5.52
CA PRO A 252 -12.03 -12.15 -5.45
C PRO A 252 -11.74 -10.69 -5.08
N LEU A 253 -12.64 -9.76 -5.44
CA LEU A 253 -12.47 -8.37 -5.08
C LEU A 253 -12.37 -8.22 -3.55
N TYR A 254 -13.26 -8.87 -2.80
CA TYR A 254 -13.27 -8.78 -1.33
C TYR A 254 -12.11 -9.52 -0.69
N TYR A 255 -11.68 -10.65 -1.28
CA TYR A 255 -10.45 -11.30 -0.87
C TYR A 255 -9.25 -10.34 -0.94
N HIS A 256 -9.13 -9.58 -2.03
CA HIS A 256 -8.04 -8.62 -2.21
C HIS A 256 -8.21 -7.37 -1.33
N LEU A 257 -9.42 -6.80 -1.25
CA LEU A 257 -9.70 -5.62 -0.43
C LEU A 257 -9.55 -5.89 1.07
N ASN A 258 -9.57 -7.14 1.51
CA ASN A 258 -9.28 -7.49 2.90
C ASN A 258 -7.94 -6.89 3.38
N LEU A 259 -6.90 -6.96 2.54
CA LEU A 259 -5.60 -6.36 2.90
C LEU A 259 -5.68 -4.84 3.09
N VAL A 260 -6.51 -4.16 2.29
CA VAL A 260 -6.74 -2.71 2.44
C VAL A 260 -7.39 -2.42 3.79
N PHE A 261 -8.37 -3.22 4.21
CA PHE A 261 -9.03 -3.04 5.51
C PHE A 261 -8.15 -3.43 6.70
N GLU A 262 -7.29 -4.44 6.59
CA GLU A 262 -6.30 -4.72 7.62
C GLU A 262 -5.29 -3.57 7.78
N PHE A 263 -4.86 -2.97 6.67
CA PHE A 263 -4.07 -1.74 6.69
C PHE A 263 -4.83 -0.58 7.35
N LEU A 264 -6.11 -0.36 7.02
CA LEU A 264 -6.91 0.69 7.63
C LEU A 264 -7.14 0.47 9.14
N LYS A 265 -7.30 -0.78 9.59
CA LYS A 265 -7.39 -1.13 11.02
C LYS A 265 -6.08 -0.82 11.73
N LEU A 266 -4.94 -1.18 11.15
CA LEU A 266 -3.61 -0.82 11.68
C LEU A 266 -3.48 0.71 11.85
N GLU A 267 -3.79 1.48 10.82
CA GLU A 267 -3.73 2.94 10.86
C GLU A 267 -4.71 3.53 11.88
N TYR A 268 -5.93 2.98 11.98
CA TYR A 268 -6.90 3.36 13.00
C TYR A 268 -6.32 3.14 14.41
N TYR A 269 -5.81 1.94 14.72
CA TYR A 269 -5.22 1.68 16.04
C TYR A 269 -3.99 2.55 16.32
N ASN A 270 -3.20 2.84 15.30
CA ASN A 270 -2.02 3.71 15.43
C ASN A 270 -2.44 5.16 15.71
N HIS A 271 -3.47 5.65 15.02
CA HIS A 271 -4.03 7.00 15.20
C HIS A 271 -4.52 7.24 16.64
N TYR A 272 -5.27 6.29 17.21
CA TYR A 272 -5.76 6.39 18.60
C TYR A 272 -4.78 5.86 19.65
N GLY A 273 -3.57 5.45 19.26
CA GLY A 273 -2.52 5.03 20.21
C GLY A 273 -2.79 3.69 20.92
N VAL A 274 -3.57 2.79 20.34
CA VAL A 274 -3.91 1.47 20.92
C VAL A 274 -2.79 0.47 20.64
N ILE A 275 -1.63 0.66 21.28
CA ILE A 275 -0.35 0.01 20.94
C ILE A 275 -0.44 -1.52 20.86
N HIS A 276 -1.18 -2.19 21.76
CA HIS A 276 -1.30 -3.65 21.72
C HIS A 276 -1.97 -4.16 20.43
N GLN A 277 -3.01 -3.47 19.95
CA GLN A 277 -3.67 -3.82 18.70
C GLN A 277 -2.83 -3.42 17.49
N VAL A 278 -2.09 -2.30 17.58
CA VAL A 278 -1.13 -1.90 16.55
C VAL A 278 -0.13 -3.02 16.29
N GLU A 279 0.51 -3.57 17.31
CA GLU A 279 1.53 -4.62 17.12
C GLU A 279 0.93 -5.88 16.47
N LYS A 280 -0.27 -6.29 16.88
CA LYS A 280 -0.95 -7.44 16.31
C LYS A 280 -1.28 -7.23 14.82
N SER A 281 -1.93 -6.12 14.50
CA SER A 281 -2.29 -5.79 13.10
C SER A 281 -1.06 -5.47 12.25
N PHE A 282 0.03 -4.98 12.85
CA PHE A 282 1.25 -4.65 12.13
C PHE A 282 1.90 -5.88 11.50
N GLU A 283 1.97 -7.02 12.22
CA GLU A 283 2.58 -8.25 11.70
C GLU A 283 1.85 -8.72 10.42
N GLU A 284 0.52 -8.75 10.45
CA GLU A 284 -0.31 -9.18 9.31
C GLU A 284 -0.11 -8.27 8.08
N VAL A 285 -0.10 -6.96 8.28
CA VAL A 285 0.10 -5.99 7.19
C VAL A 285 1.55 -6.01 6.69
N ASN A 286 2.53 -6.16 7.60
CA ASN A 286 3.95 -6.18 7.27
C ASN A 286 4.32 -7.40 6.40
N ASP A 287 3.76 -8.56 6.68
CA ASP A 287 3.96 -9.78 5.88
C ASP A 287 3.45 -9.62 4.43
N ALA A 288 2.45 -8.77 4.23
CA ALA A 288 1.87 -8.45 2.93
C ALA A 288 2.30 -7.05 2.40
N ALA A 289 3.32 -6.42 2.98
CA ALA A 289 3.69 -5.03 2.68
C ALA A 289 4.03 -4.80 1.20
N THR A 290 4.82 -5.69 0.59
CA THR A 290 5.14 -5.60 -0.84
C THR A 290 3.87 -5.63 -1.70
N ASN A 291 2.92 -6.51 -1.38
CA ASN A 291 1.65 -6.58 -2.10
C ASN A 291 0.83 -5.30 -1.90
N LEU A 292 0.78 -4.76 -0.68
CA LEU A 292 0.07 -3.51 -0.36
C LEU A 292 0.61 -2.33 -1.21
N LEU A 293 1.92 -2.22 -1.32
CA LEU A 293 2.60 -1.12 -2.00
C LEU A 293 2.47 -1.18 -3.53
N ILE A 294 2.44 -2.38 -4.12
CA ILE A 294 2.39 -2.56 -5.58
C ILE A 294 0.95 -2.64 -6.11
N ASN A 295 0.08 -3.41 -5.45
CA ASN A 295 -1.18 -3.85 -6.08
C ASN A 295 -2.41 -3.01 -5.70
N TYR A 296 -2.31 -2.14 -4.68
CA TYR A 296 -3.45 -1.35 -4.19
C TYR A 296 -3.33 0.17 -4.35
N PRO A 297 -2.57 0.73 -5.31
CA PRO A 297 -2.40 2.17 -5.45
C PRO A 297 -3.71 2.91 -5.81
N PHE A 298 -4.72 2.21 -6.31
CA PHE A 298 -6.02 2.81 -6.65
C PHE A 298 -7.06 2.70 -5.53
N TYR A 299 -6.79 1.85 -4.53
CA TYR A 299 -7.74 1.54 -3.45
C TYR A 299 -7.33 2.12 -2.10
N THR A 300 -6.06 2.50 -1.96
CA THR A 300 -5.54 3.15 -0.75
C THR A 300 -4.23 3.89 -1.00
N PHE A 301 -3.76 4.62 0.02
CA PHE A 301 -2.43 5.22 0.03
C PHE A 301 -1.43 4.33 0.79
N GLY A 302 -1.11 3.17 0.20
CA GLY A 302 -0.29 2.14 0.85
C GLY A 302 1.08 2.62 1.33
N THR A 303 1.67 3.63 0.69
CA THR A 303 2.95 4.22 1.10
C THR A 303 2.91 4.87 2.51
N ARG A 304 1.72 5.19 3.04
CA ARG A 304 1.57 5.59 4.45
C ARG A 304 2.03 4.50 5.41
N PHE A 305 1.87 3.22 5.06
CA PHE A 305 2.38 2.10 5.86
C PHE A 305 3.89 2.20 6.14
N LEU A 306 4.68 2.71 5.19
CA LEU A 306 6.11 2.90 5.40
C LEU A 306 6.42 3.94 6.47
N ILE A 307 5.57 4.96 6.57
CA ILE A 307 5.68 5.98 7.60
C ILE A 307 5.34 5.37 8.96
N THR A 308 4.24 4.61 9.04
CA THR A 308 3.86 3.86 10.25
C THR A 308 4.92 2.85 10.68
N LYS A 309 5.55 2.17 9.71
CA LYS A 309 6.66 1.25 9.94
C LYS A 309 7.88 1.97 10.50
N LEU A 310 8.26 3.11 9.93
CA LEU A 310 9.34 3.96 10.43
C LEU A 310 9.05 4.49 11.84
N GLU A 311 7.83 4.99 12.09
CA GLU A 311 7.37 5.41 13.42
C GLU A 311 7.46 4.27 14.44
N ARG A 312 7.11 3.04 14.03
CA ARG A 312 7.25 1.84 14.86
C ARG A 312 8.72 1.52 15.18
N HIS A 313 9.61 1.52 14.20
CA HIS A 313 11.05 1.32 14.46
C HIS A 313 11.57 2.37 15.44
N LEU A 314 11.17 3.64 15.26
CA LEU A 314 11.49 4.76 16.16
C LEU A 314 10.94 4.59 17.57
N ARG A 315 9.78 3.94 17.74
CA ARG A 315 9.20 3.61 19.04
C ARG A 315 9.94 2.45 19.73
N LEU A 316 10.34 1.44 18.95
CA LEU A 316 10.96 0.21 19.46
C LEU A 316 12.48 0.27 19.55
N ALA A 317 13.11 1.33 19.04
CA ALA A 317 14.57 1.47 18.97
C ALA A 317 15.25 0.40 18.10
N THR A 318 14.62 0.05 16.98
CA THR A 318 15.08 -0.96 16.02
C THR A 318 15.38 -0.39 14.64
N GLU A 319 15.73 0.90 14.54
CA GLU A 319 15.93 1.58 13.25
C GLU A 319 17.12 1.01 12.47
N LYS A 320 18.10 0.45 13.18
CA LYS A 320 19.30 -0.18 12.60
C LYS A 320 18.95 -1.42 11.77
N GLU A 321 17.79 -2.05 12.01
CA GLU A 321 17.31 -3.24 11.30
C GLU A 321 16.67 -2.88 9.95
N MET A 322 16.21 -1.63 9.78
CA MET A 322 15.46 -1.18 8.60
C MET A 322 16.21 -1.40 7.29
N HIS A 323 17.53 -1.19 7.27
CA HIS A 323 18.32 -1.33 6.06
C HIS A 323 18.27 -2.77 5.51
N ALA A 324 18.45 -3.76 6.37
CA ALA A 324 18.39 -5.18 5.99
C ALA A 324 16.97 -5.59 5.58
N GLU A 325 15.94 -5.10 6.27
CA GLU A 325 14.56 -5.36 5.88
C GLU A 325 14.20 -4.77 4.51
N ASN A 326 14.75 -3.60 4.18
CA ASN A 326 14.51 -2.91 2.92
C ASN A 326 15.03 -3.70 1.71
N GLU A 327 16.10 -4.49 1.87
CA GLU A 327 16.63 -5.34 0.79
C GLU A 327 15.57 -6.35 0.30
N GLY A 328 14.80 -6.94 1.22
CA GLY A 328 13.71 -7.86 0.86
C GLY A 328 12.40 -7.15 0.50
N LEU A 329 12.06 -6.04 1.15
CA LEU A 329 10.80 -5.33 0.92
C LEU A 329 10.72 -4.74 -0.49
N PHE A 330 11.83 -4.18 -0.99
CA PHE A 330 11.89 -3.46 -2.26
C PHE A 330 12.46 -4.29 -3.42
N GLU A 331 12.71 -5.60 -3.24
CA GLU A 331 13.23 -6.48 -4.30
C GLU A 331 12.33 -6.48 -5.54
N ASP A 332 11.01 -6.53 -5.33
CA ASP A 332 10.00 -6.60 -6.39
C ASP A 332 9.31 -5.23 -6.67
N ILE A 333 9.69 -4.15 -5.98
CA ILE A 333 9.03 -2.85 -6.11
C ILE A 333 9.72 -2.01 -7.18
N GLU A 334 9.05 -1.80 -8.30
CA GLU A 334 9.47 -0.85 -9.32
C GLU A 334 9.03 0.58 -8.95
N PRO A 335 9.95 1.54 -8.81
CA PRO A 335 9.57 2.93 -8.55
C PRO A 335 8.90 3.54 -9.79
N ASP A 336 7.78 4.24 -9.60
CA ASP A 336 7.17 5.08 -10.63
C ASP A 336 7.50 6.58 -10.36
N PRO A 337 8.43 7.20 -11.10
CA PRO A 337 8.78 8.61 -10.93
C PRO A 337 7.64 9.58 -11.30
N LEU A 338 6.62 9.13 -12.04
CA LEU A 338 5.46 9.95 -12.39
C LEU A 338 4.52 10.11 -11.18
N ASP A 339 4.43 9.11 -10.30
CA ASP A 339 3.84 9.26 -8.96
C ASP A 339 4.87 9.87 -8.00
N VAL A 340 5.13 11.16 -8.21
CA VAL A 340 6.08 11.96 -7.41
C VAL A 340 5.84 11.79 -5.90
N THR A 341 4.58 11.67 -5.48
CA THR A 341 4.23 11.63 -4.05
C THR A 341 4.68 10.34 -3.40
N ARG A 342 4.33 9.18 -3.96
CA ARG A 342 4.75 7.88 -3.46
C ARG A 342 6.23 7.65 -3.66
N HIS A 343 6.76 8.02 -4.81
CA HIS A 343 8.19 7.91 -5.11
C HIS A 343 9.04 8.67 -4.08
N THR A 344 8.65 9.89 -3.72
CA THR A 344 9.33 10.69 -2.69
C THR A 344 9.37 9.96 -1.34
N ILE A 345 8.23 9.46 -0.86
CA ILE A 345 8.17 8.78 0.43
C ILE A 345 8.95 7.46 0.39
N HIS A 346 8.87 6.70 -0.71
CA HIS A 346 9.64 5.47 -0.92
C HIS A 346 11.15 5.72 -0.80
N VAL A 347 11.68 6.70 -1.53
CA VAL A 347 13.12 6.99 -1.53
C VAL A 347 13.57 7.53 -0.17
N ILE A 348 12.78 8.41 0.45
CA ILE A 348 13.11 8.91 1.79
C ILE A 348 13.12 7.79 2.83
N TYR A 349 12.13 6.89 2.83
CA TYR A 349 12.10 5.75 3.75
C TYR A 349 13.34 4.87 3.60
N ARG A 350 13.76 4.58 2.36
CA ARG A 350 15.00 3.83 2.09
C ARG A 350 16.24 4.59 2.57
N ALA A 351 16.34 5.88 2.26
CA ALA A 351 17.48 6.70 2.67
C ALA A 351 17.61 6.80 4.19
N LEU A 352 16.49 6.85 4.93
CA LEU A 352 16.49 6.82 6.38
C LEU A 352 16.96 5.46 6.92
N GLY A 353 16.56 4.35 6.31
CA GLY A 353 17.13 3.03 6.64
C GLY A 353 18.66 3.01 6.46
N SER A 354 19.18 3.52 5.33
CA SER A 354 20.63 3.63 5.10
C SER A 354 21.30 4.55 6.14
N TYR A 355 20.69 5.70 6.48
CA TYR A 355 21.17 6.60 7.52
C TYR A 355 21.31 5.90 8.88
N TYR A 356 20.28 5.18 9.34
CA TYR A 356 20.32 4.49 10.63
C TYR A 356 21.32 3.34 10.69
N SER A 357 21.64 2.74 9.54
CA SER A 357 22.73 1.75 9.42
C SER A 357 24.14 2.38 9.30
N GLY A 358 24.27 3.70 9.39
CA GLY A 358 25.53 4.43 9.25
C GLY A 358 26.04 4.56 7.80
N ARG A 359 25.24 4.13 6.81
CA ARG A 359 25.58 4.19 5.38
C ARG A 359 25.21 5.55 4.78
N TYR A 360 25.86 6.60 5.25
CA TYR A 360 25.55 7.99 4.89
C TYR A 360 25.75 8.29 3.39
N GLU A 361 26.74 7.65 2.74
CA GLU A 361 26.97 7.82 1.31
C GLU A 361 25.83 7.23 0.47
N GLU A 362 25.32 6.06 0.85
CA GLU A 362 24.17 5.42 0.21
C GLU A 362 22.91 6.27 0.38
N ALA A 363 22.65 6.76 1.60
CA ALA A 363 21.55 7.66 1.89
C ALA A 363 21.62 8.95 1.04
N ALA A 364 22.81 9.56 0.93
CA ALA A 364 23.02 10.74 0.11
C ALA A 364 22.77 10.45 -1.39
N LYS A 365 23.26 9.32 -1.91
CA LYS A 365 23.03 8.91 -3.32
C LYS A 365 21.55 8.74 -3.61
N LEU A 366 20.79 8.09 -2.74
CA LEU A 366 19.34 7.91 -2.87
C LEU A 366 18.61 9.27 -2.95
N ILE A 367 18.91 10.19 -2.03
CA ILE A 367 18.22 11.48 -1.99
C ILE A 367 18.63 12.38 -3.18
N ASN A 368 19.89 12.34 -3.62
CA ASN A 368 20.30 13.05 -4.85
C ASN A 368 19.61 12.48 -6.08
N GLY A 369 19.50 11.14 -6.19
CA GLY A 369 18.75 10.47 -7.24
C GLY A 369 17.32 11.00 -7.31
N LEU A 370 16.61 10.99 -6.18
CA LEU A 370 15.26 11.57 -6.09
C LEU A 370 15.19 13.02 -6.59
N LEU A 371 16.11 13.88 -6.16
CA LEU A 371 16.11 15.30 -6.56
C LEU A 371 16.47 15.53 -8.04
N ASN A 372 17.08 14.54 -8.70
CA ASN A 372 17.35 14.55 -10.13
C ASN A 372 16.18 13.95 -10.94
N ASP A 373 15.52 12.93 -10.40
CA ASP A 373 14.46 12.18 -11.07
C ASP A 373 13.12 12.94 -11.07
N VAL A 374 12.81 13.65 -9.98
CA VAL A 374 11.52 14.35 -9.82
C VAL A 374 11.65 15.80 -9.36
N SER A 375 10.75 16.65 -9.85
CA SER A 375 10.68 18.06 -9.44
C SER A 375 9.76 18.25 -8.24
N LEU A 376 10.35 18.54 -7.08
CA LEU A 376 9.61 18.90 -5.85
C LEU A 376 9.24 20.39 -5.76
N LYS A 377 9.36 21.17 -6.84
CA LYS A 377 9.08 22.63 -6.81
C LYS A 377 7.63 22.96 -6.42
N ARG A 378 6.68 22.07 -6.72
CA ARG A 378 5.27 22.21 -6.31
C ARG A 378 5.09 22.00 -4.79
N PHE A 379 6.06 21.37 -4.13
CA PHE A 379 6.04 21.03 -2.70
C PHE A 379 7.25 21.69 -1.99
N PRO A 380 7.28 23.02 -1.89
CA PRO A 380 8.48 23.74 -1.43
C PRO A 380 8.91 23.37 -0.01
N PHE A 381 7.98 23.12 0.91
CA PHE A 381 8.28 22.70 2.27
C PHE A 381 8.91 21.30 2.33
N VAL A 382 8.30 20.32 1.65
CA VAL A 382 8.88 18.97 1.51
C VAL A 382 10.23 19.02 0.79
N GLN A 383 10.39 19.87 -0.21
CA GLN A 383 11.69 20.05 -0.87
C GLN A 383 12.77 20.54 0.11
N MET A 384 12.43 21.46 1.02
CA MET A 384 13.33 21.92 2.06
C MET A 384 13.68 20.81 3.05
N GLU A 385 12.72 19.98 3.44
CA GLU A 385 12.94 18.81 4.31
C GLU A 385 13.87 17.78 3.69
N VAL A 386 13.59 17.38 2.44
CA VAL A 386 14.40 16.41 1.69
C VAL A 386 15.84 16.91 1.58
N LYS A 387 16.02 18.19 1.25
CA LYS A 387 17.34 18.82 1.22
C LYS A 387 17.99 18.92 2.60
N ALA A 388 17.22 19.11 3.66
CA ALA A 388 17.75 19.15 5.03
C ALA A 388 18.26 17.78 5.48
N VAL A 389 17.54 16.70 5.15
CA VAL A 389 18.02 15.32 5.39
C VAL A 389 19.26 15.01 4.55
N LEU A 390 19.34 15.49 3.30
CA LEU A 390 20.56 15.37 2.48
C LEU A 390 21.72 16.17 3.08
N ALA A 391 21.48 17.38 3.57
CA ALA A 391 22.49 18.18 4.24
C ALA A 391 23.01 17.50 5.51
N LEU A 392 22.16 16.78 6.25
CA LEU A 392 22.60 15.92 7.35
C LEU A 392 23.56 14.84 6.85
N GLN A 393 23.29 14.18 5.72
CA GLN A 393 24.20 13.16 5.19
C GLN A 393 25.58 13.74 4.85
N TYR A 394 25.62 14.89 4.17
CA TYR A 394 26.90 15.57 3.87
C TYR A 394 27.62 16.07 5.11
N CYS A 395 26.88 16.48 6.15
CA CYS A 395 27.44 16.80 7.46
C CYS A 395 28.16 15.57 8.05
N MET A 396 27.52 14.39 8.03
CA MET A 396 28.10 13.13 8.53
C MET A 396 29.28 12.64 7.68
N LEU A 397 29.26 12.89 6.38
CA LEU A 397 30.35 12.59 5.45
C LEU A 397 31.50 13.61 5.50
N LYS A 398 31.35 14.71 6.25
CA LYS A 398 32.29 15.84 6.30
C LYS A 398 32.49 16.54 4.94
N ASP A 399 31.52 16.44 4.04
CA ASP A 399 31.50 17.19 2.78
C ASP A 399 30.87 18.57 3.01
N PHE A 400 31.71 19.49 3.52
CA PHE A 400 31.25 20.82 3.91
C PHE A 400 30.90 21.72 2.73
N GLU A 401 31.43 21.44 1.54
CA GLU A 401 31.12 22.21 0.32
C GLU A 401 29.66 21.96 -0.09
N LEU A 402 29.29 20.69 -0.26
CA LEU A 402 27.92 20.32 -0.63
C LEU A 402 26.92 20.63 0.48
N PHE A 403 27.33 20.46 1.75
CA PHE A 403 26.55 20.92 2.90
C PHE A 403 26.24 22.42 2.81
N ASN A 404 27.26 23.27 2.60
CA ASN A 404 27.09 24.71 2.53
C ASN A 404 26.20 25.13 1.35
N GLN A 405 26.35 24.48 0.20
CA GLN A 405 25.49 24.71 -0.97
C GLN A 405 24.01 24.46 -0.63
N LEU A 406 23.70 23.33 -0.01
CA LEU A 406 22.33 22.98 0.38
C LEU A 406 21.79 23.92 1.46
N THR A 407 22.56 24.18 2.52
CA THR A 407 22.07 25.06 3.60
C THR A 407 21.82 26.49 3.11
N ASN A 408 22.63 27.00 2.18
CA ASN A 408 22.39 28.31 1.56
C ASN A 408 21.16 28.29 0.64
N SER A 409 20.90 27.21 -0.09
CA SER A 409 19.65 27.03 -0.83
C SER A 409 18.43 27.06 0.10
N ILE A 410 18.44 26.29 1.18
CA ILE A 410 17.30 26.19 2.10
C ILE A 410 17.12 27.52 2.85
N GLN A 411 18.19 28.18 3.28
CA GLN A 411 18.09 29.49 3.94
C GLN A 411 17.47 30.56 3.04
N ARG A 412 17.72 30.53 1.72
CA ARG A 412 17.04 31.41 0.78
C ARG A 412 15.54 31.11 0.71
N GLN A 413 15.15 29.84 0.68
CA GLN A 413 13.73 29.43 0.69
C GLN A 413 13.03 29.84 1.99
N ILE A 414 13.65 29.65 3.15
CA ILE A 414 13.12 30.12 4.46
C ILE A 414 12.90 31.65 4.45
N ARG A 415 13.79 32.43 3.83
CA ARG A 415 13.60 33.89 3.72
C ARG A 415 12.42 34.26 2.82
N LEU A 416 12.12 33.46 1.81
CA LEU A 416 11.01 33.69 0.87
C LEU A 416 9.66 33.39 1.52
N PHE A 417 9.55 32.28 2.25
CA PHE A 417 8.29 31.87 2.89
C PHE A 417 8.07 32.48 4.28
N GLY A 418 9.13 32.94 4.94
CA GLY A 418 9.07 33.42 6.33
C GLY A 418 9.60 32.36 7.31
N LYS A 419 10.15 32.84 8.43
CA LYS A 419 10.77 31.96 9.43
C LYS A 419 9.74 31.14 10.20
N ASP A 420 8.58 31.73 10.45
CA ASP A 420 7.53 31.14 11.30
C ASP A 420 6.86 29.96 10.59
N GLU A 421 6.76 29.99 9.26
CA GLU A 421 6.24 28.89 8.43
C GLU A 421 7.23 27.71 8.27
N CYS A 422 8.51 27.90 8.65
CA CYS A 422 9.59 26.95 8.42
C CYS A 422 10.36 26.62 9.72
N GLU A 423 9.72 26.74 10.88
CA GLU A 423 10.40 26.63 12.18
C GLU A 423 11.18 25.34 12.35
N ASN A 424 10.56 24.20 12.01
CA ASN A 424 11.16 22.87 12.13
C ASN A 424 12.45 22.77 11.30
N VAL A 425 12.41 23.09 9.99
CA VAL A 425 13.60 23.07 9.12
C VAL A 425 14.64 24.10 9.57
N LEU A 426 14.20 25.27 10.05
CA LEU A 426 15.09 26.31 10.58
C LEU A 426 15.87 25.82 11.81
N TYR A 427 15.20 25.20 12.78
CA TYR A 427 15.86 24.64 13.95
C TYR A 427 16.79 23.48 13.57
N PHE A 428 16.36 22.62 12.65
CA PHE A 428 17.18 21.53 12.14
C PHE A 428 18.49 22.04 11.51
N LEU A 429 18.40 23.01 10.60
CA LEU A 429 19.58 23.62 9.99
C LEU A 429 20.49 24.33 10.99
N LYS A 430 19.92 24.98 12.02
CA LYS A 430 20.73 25.60 13.08
C LYS A 430 21.56 24.54 13.82
N MET A 431 20.99 23.37 14.11
CA MET A 431 21.71 22.26 14.74
C MET A 431 22.89 21.82 13.86
N LEU A 432 22.67 21.62 12.55
CA LEU A 432 23.74 21.23 11.64
C LEU A 432 24.82 22.31 11.51
N LYS A 433 24.46 23.60 11.40
CA LYS A 433 25.46 24.69 11.33
C LYS A 433 26.29 24.84 12.60
N ILE A 434 25.74 24.51 13.77
CA ILE A 434 26.50 24.47 15.02
C ILE A 434 27.50 23.31 14.98
N ALA A 435 27.08 22.14 14.48
CA ALA A 435 27.95 20.98 14.32
C ALA A 435 29.18 21.28 13.47
N THR A 436 29.02 21.99 12.36
CA THR A 436 30.12 22.35 11.43
C THR A 436 30.91 23.59 11.85
N SER A 437 30.55 24.27 12.94
CA SER A 437 31.26 25.49 13.38
C SER A 437 32.63 25.16 13.98
N GLU A 438 33.61 26.06 13.81
CA GLU A 438 34.98 25.90 14.34
C GLU A 438 35.03 25.95 15.88
N ALA A 439 34.05 26.59 16.51
CA ALA A 439 33.97 26.71 17.96
C ALA A 439 33.62 25.37 18.62
N LYS A 440 34.65 24.61 19.06
CA LYS A 440 34.47 23.32 19.76
C LYS A 440 33.75 23.45 21.10
N ARG A 441 33.91 24.59 21.80
CA ARG A 441 33.31 24.80 23.12
C ARG A 441 31.79 24.96 23.00
N GLU A 442 31.06 24.14 23.76
CA GLU A 442 29.60 24.18 23.95
C GLU A 442 28.70 23.72 22.78
N LYS A 443 29.23 23.08 21.72
CA LYS A 443 28.39 22.56 20.60
C LYS A 443 27.21 21.71 21.10
N ALA A 444 27.50 20.70 21.92
CA ALA A 444 26.51 19.81 22.51
C ALA A 444 25.42 20.58 23.28
N ARG A 445 25.82 21.55 24.10
CA ARG A 445 24.89 22.37 24.89
C ARG A 445 23.94 23.17 23.99
N LYS A 446 24.47 23.80 22.93
CA LYS A 446 23.67 24.60 22.00
C LYS A 446 22.71 23.73 21.17
N ILE A 447 23.15 22.56 20.70
CA ILE A 447 22.27 21.61 19.98
C ILE A 447 21.15 21.13 20.90
N ASN A 448 21.48 20.72 22.13
CA ASN A 448 20.49 20.29 23.12
C ASN A 448 19.45 21.37 23.48
N GLN A 449 19.79 22.66 23.39
CA GLN A 449 18.83 23.75 23.58
C GLN A 449 17.86 23.93 22.40
N LEU A 450 18.20 23.44 21.21
CA LEU A 450 17.38 23.53 20.01
C LEU A 450 16.43 22.34 19.84
N ILE A 451 16.82 21.15 20.28
CA ILE A 451 16.00 19.93 20.15
C ILE A 451 14.58 20.10 20.73
N PRO A 452 14.37 20.65 21.93
CA PRO A 452 13.01 20.88 22.46
C PRO A 452 12.19 21.84 21.60
N LYS A 453 12.84 22.88 21.03
CA LYS A 453 12.17 23.84 20.15
C LYS A 453 11.77 23.21 18.82
N TYR A 454 12.64 22.37 18.27
CA TYR A 454 12.33 21.58 17.09
C TYR A 454 11.14 20.65 17.34
N LYS A 455 11.12 19.92 18.45
CA LYS A 455 10.02 19.00 18.80
C LYS A 455 8.70 19.70 19.10
N ALA A 456 8.74 20.97 19.50
CA ALA A 456 7.54 21.78 19.74
C ALA A 456 6.95 22.38 18.45
N ALA A 457 7.71 22.42 17.34
CA ALA A 457 7.22 22.94 16.07
C ALA A 457 6.14 22.01 15.51
N LYS A 458 4.95 22.55 15.25
CA LYS A 458 3.85 21.80 14.64
C LYS A 458 4.09 21.68 13.14
N VAL A 459 4.05 20.47 12.60
CA VAL A 459 4.22 20.20 11.18
C VAL A 459 3.04 19.37 10.69
N THR A 460 2.41 19.83 9.60
CA THR A 460 1.17 19.26 9.05
C THR A 460 1.37 18.64 7.66
N TYR A 461 2.57 18.74 7.11
CA TYR A 461 2.97 18.11 5.85
C TYR A 461 3.99 16.99 6.12
N PHE A 462 4.30 16.19 5.11
CA PHE A 462 5.36 15.18 5.19
C PHE A 462 6.73 15.77 5.55
N SER A 463 7.20 15.52 6.77
CA SER A 463 8.46 16.09 7.31
C SER A 463 9.52 15.01 7.51
N PRO A 464 10.32 14.67 6.48
CA PRO A 464 11.45 13.74 6.61
C PRO A 464 12.37 13.99 7.82
N THR A 465 12.60 15.25 8.22
CA THR A 465 13.47 15.53 9.37
C THR A 465 12.87 15.07 10.71
N SER A 466 11.54 14.95 10.83
CA SER A 466 10.90 14.53 12.08
C SER A 466 11.18 13.07 12.42
N PHE A 467 11.60 12.28 11.43
CA PHE A 467 11.98 10.89 11.60
C PHE A 467 13.46 10.70 11.97
N ILE A 468 14.21 11.78 12.18
CA ILE A 468 15.58 11.72 12.69
C ILE A 468 15.53 11.70 14.21
N ARG A 469 15.99 10.62 14.82
CA ARG A 469 16.09 10.49 16.27
C ARG A 469 17.17 11.44 16.79
N MET A 470 16.73 12.49 17.47
CA MET A 470 17.60 13.48 18.11
C MET A 470 17.90 13.09 19.56
N ASP A 471 18.58 11.97 19.74
CA ASP A 471 19.02 11.47 21.04
C ASP A 471 20.50 11.83 21.32
N LYS A 472 21.08 11.18 22.34
CA LYS A 472 22.49 11.38 22.67
C LYS A 472 23.42 10.94 21.54
N GLU A 473 23.15 9.83 20.87
CA GLU A 473 23.95 9.32 19.75
C GLU A 473 23.99 10.35 18.61
N PHE A 474 22.86 10.97 18.29
CA PHE A 474 22.80 12.07 17.31
C PHE A 474 23.67 13.27 17.68
N VAL A 475 23.59 13.74 18.93
CA VAL A 475 24.38 14.89 19.41
C VAL A 475 25.86 14.55 19.43
N ASP A 476 26.22 13.37 19.93
CA ASP A 476 27.60 12.89 20.00
C ASP A 476 28.20 12.82 18.58
N ASN A 477 27.47 12.22 17.62
CA ASN A 477 27.88 12.16 16.22
C ASN A 477 28.09 13.55 15.61
N LEU A 478 27.17 14.49 15.83
CA LEU A 478 27.31 15.86 15.32
C LEU A 478 28.49 16.62 15.96
N THR A 479 28.78 16.37 17.23
CA THR A 479 29.86 17.07 17.94
C THR A 479 31.24 16.50 17.64
N ALA A 480 31.31 15.23 17.21
CA ALA A 480 32.52 14.57 16.73
C ALA A 480 32.97 15.07 15.34
N ILE A 481 32.18 15.91 14.68
CA ILE A 481 32.54 16.57 13.42
C ILE A 481 33.55 17.68 13.73
N ASP A 482 34.83 17.36 13.51
CA ASP A 482 35.88 18.37 13.45
C ASP A 482 35.68 19.25 12.21
N SER A 483 35.79 20.57 12.39
CA SER A 483 35.78 21.54 11.29
C SER A 483 36.94 21.25 10.33
N PRO A 484 36.82 21.60 9.04
CA PRO A 484 37.97 21.52 8.14
C PRO A 484 39.11 22.34 8.73
N GLU A 485 40.31 21.77 8.80
CA GLU A 485 41.52 22.56 9.03
C GLU A 485 41.61 23.56 7.87
N ALA A 486 41.58 24.85 8.21
CA ALA A 486 41.57 25.96 7.25
C ALA A 486 42.87 26.04 6.44
#